data_AF-A0A0D6KUG7-F1
#
_entry.id   AF-A0A0D6KUG7-F1
#
_cell.length_a   1.000
_cell.length_b   1.000
_cell.length_c   1.000
_cell.angle_alpha   90.00
_cell.angle_beta   90.00
_cell.angle_gamma   90.00
#
_symmetry.space_group_name_H-M   'P 1'
#
loop_
_entity.id
_entity.type
_entity.pdbx_description
1 polymer ?
#
loop_
_entity_poly.entity_id
_entity_poly.type
_entity_poly.pdbx_seq_one_letter_code
_entity_poly.pdbx_strand_id
1 'polypeptide(L)'
;MQFRLFEFDSAKSVKQIGKVQEIPTIVGINQLKLPLNYPELIVGKSYLWQIAITCNNNTIINHAEFTVINSQSLPKNTFTTIPESVNYV
;
A
#
# COMPACT_ATOMS: atom_id res chain seq x y z
N MET A 1 -1.12 0.68 14.75
CA MET A 1 -1.21 1.31 13.41
C MET A 1 -1.96 0.35 12.52
N GLN A 2 -2.87 0.83 11.67
CA GLN A 2 -3.74 -0.04 10.89
C GLN A 2 -3.44 0.07 9.40
N PHE A 3 -3.28 -1.08 8.74
CA PHE A 3 -3.27 -1.18 7.30
C PHE A 3 -4.61 -1.69 6.78
N ARG A 4 -5.07 -1.06 5.70
CA ARG A 4 -6.24 -1.46 4.93
C ARG A 4 -5.89 -1.38 3.45
N LEU A 5 -6.47 -2.31 2.70
CA LEU A 5 -6.38 -2.36 1.25
C LEU A 5 -7.79 -2.30 0.67
N PHE A 6 -7.95 -1.49 -0.36
CA PHE A 6 -9.20 -1.36 -1.08
C PHE A 6 -8.99 -1.62 -2.56
N GLU A 7 -9.96 -2.28 -3.21
CA GLU A 7 -10.08 -2.34 -4.66
C GLU A 7 -10.98 -1.20 -5.14
N PHE A 8 -10.65 -0.60 -6.28
CA PHE A 8 -11.55 0.34 -6.95
C PHE A 8 -12.63 -0.43 -7.72
N ASP A 9 -13.89 -0.32 -7.26
CA ASP A 9 -15.06 -0.82 -7.99
C ASP A 9 -15.41 0.12 -9.16
N SER A 10 -15.10 1.41 -9.02
CA SER A 10 -15.24 2.45 -10.06
C SER A 10 -14.29 3.62 -9.74
N ALA A 11 -14.20 4.62 -10.62
CA ALA A 11 -13.37 5.81 -10.40
C ALA A 11 -13.71 6.61 -9.13
N LYS A 12 -14.88 6.37 -8.52
CA LYS A 12 -15.35 7.12 -7.32
C LYS A 12 -15.64 6.23 -6.12
N SER A 13 -15.50 4.92 -6.24
CA SER A 13 -15.89 3.97 -5.20
C SER A 13 -14.82 2.93 -4.97
N VAL A 14 -14.48 2.76 -3.69
CA VAL A 14 -13.52 1.75 -3.23
C VAL A 14 -14.21 0.77 -2.28
N LYS A 15 -13.81 -0.49 -2.35
CA LYS A 15 -14.28 -1.56 -1.48
C LYS A 15 -13.10 -2.18 -0.76
N GLN A 16 -13.18 -2.29 0.56
CA GLN A 16 -12.12 -2.93 1.32
C GLN A 16 -12.03 -4.40 0.93
N ILE A 17 -10.81 -4.87 0.65
CA ILE A 17 -10.51 -6.27 0.43
C ILE A 17 -9.57 -6.78 1.52
N GLY A 18 -9.79 -8.01 1.95
CA GLY A 18 -9.09 -8.57 3.11
C GLY A 18 -9.55 -7.96 4.45
N LYS A 19 -8.84 -8.35 5.51
CA LYS A 19 -9.09 -7.88 6.87
C LYS A 19 -8.27 -6.62 7.16
N VAL A 20 -8.67 -5.82 8.14
CA VAL A 20 -7.78 -4.78 8.69
C VAL A 20 -6.61 -5.47 9.37
N GLN A 21 -5.38 -5.05 9.08
CA GLN A 21 -4.20 -5.58 9.74
C GLN A 21 -3.61 -4.56 10.70
N GLU A 22 -3.46 -4.96 11.96
CA GLU A 22 -2.69 -4.19 12.92
C GLU A 22 -1.21 -4.42 12.66
N ILE A 23 -0.50 -3.34 12.35
CA ILE A 23 0.96 -3.34 12.22
C ILE A 23 1.52 -2.95 13.59
N PRO A 24 2.32 -3.83 14.23
CA PRO A 24 3.01 -3.51 15.47
C PRO A 24 3.87 -2.26 15.28
N THR A 25 3.74 -1.31 16.21
CA THR A 25 4.53 -0.09 16.19
C THR A 25 5.53 -0.08 17.33
N ILE A 26 6.76 0.32 17.04
CA ILE A 26 7.79 0.63 18.02
C ILE A 26 7.96 2.15 18.14
N VAL A 27 8.52 2.60 19.26
CA VAL A 27 8.96 4.00 19.42
C VAL A 27 10.14 4.25 18.48
N GLY A 28 10.10 5.34 17.72
CA GLY A 28 11.13 5.70 16.74
C GLY A 28 10.76 5.29 15.31
N ILE A 29 11.73 4.80 14.55
CA ILE A 29 11.55 4.45 13.13
C ILE A 29 10.80 3.12 13.01
N ASN A 30 9.58 3.17 12.48
CA ASN A 30 8.78 1.99 12.19
C ASN A 30 9.12 1.43 10.82
N GLN A 31 9.66 0.21 10.77
CA GLN A 31 9.81 -0.52 9.51
C GLN A 31 8.47 -1.15 9.14
N LEU A 32 7.83 -0.61 8.10
CA LEU A 32 6.55 -1.12 7.62
C LEU A 32 6.79 -2.39 6.77
N LYS A 33 6.48 -3.55 7.35
CA LYS A 33 6.38 -4.80 6.58
C LYS A 33 4.93 -5.03 6.24
N LEU A 34 4.60 -5.03 4.95
CA LEU A 34 3.26 -5.35 4.53
C LEU A 34 2.96 -6.82 4.89
N PRO A 35 1.80 -7.09 5.50
CA PRO A 35 1.37 -8.44 5.83
C PRO A 35 1.21 -9.28 4.56
N LEU A 36 1.80 -10.48 4.57
CA LEU A 36 1.78 -11.40 3.43
C LEU A 36 0.44 -12.13 3.28
N ASN A 37 -0.40 -12.13 4.30
CA ASN A 37 -1.71 -12.76 4.30
C ASN A 37 -2.79 -11.77 3.83
N TYR A 38 -2.72 -11.41 2.55
CA TYR A 38 -3.75 -10.61 1.85
C TYR A 38 -4.22 -11.33 0.59
N PRO A 39 -5.44 -11.03 0.10
CA PRO A 39 -5.90 -11.52 -1.19
C PRO A 39 -4.91 -11.16 -2.29
N GLU A 40 -4.75 -12.08 -3.24
CA GLU A 40 -3.97 -11.84 -4.44
C GLU A 40 -4.53 -10.65 -5.22
N LEU A 41 -3.63 -9.82 -5.76
CA LEU A 41 -3.99 -8.66 -6.54
C LEU A 41 -4.08 -9.03 -8.02
N ILE A 42 -5.04 -8.43 -8.73
CA ILE A 42 -5.35 -8.81 -10.11
C ILE A 42 -4.72 -7.80 -11.07
N VAL A 43 -4.02 -8.29 -12.10
CA VAL A 43 -3.46 -7.45 -13.17
C VAL A 43 -4.57 -6.62 -13.84
N GLY A 44 -4.30 -5.34 -14.06
CA GLY A 44 -5.23 -4.39 -14.67
C GLY A 44 -6.21 -3.76 -13.67
N LYS A 45 -6.23 -4.20 -12.42
CA LYS A 45 -7.01 -3.56 -11.35
C LYS A 45 -6.19 -2.49 -10.64
N SER A 46 -6.92 -1.46 -10.19
CA SER A 46 -6.38 -0.40 -9.33
C SER A 46 -6.82 -0.63 -7.89
N TYR A 47 -5.95 -0.23 -6.98
CA TYR A 47 -6.09 -0.43 -5.55
C TYR A 47 -5.65 0.81 -4.79
N LEU A 48 -6.17 0.96 -3.57
CA LEU A 48 -5.79 1.99 -2.61
C LEU A 48 -5.23 1.31 -1.37
N TRP A 49 -3.97 1.55 -1.06
CA TRP A 49 -3.40 1.24 0.25
C TRP A 49 -3.68 2.39 1.21
N GLN A 50 -4.04 2.06 2.44
CA GLN A 50 -4.26 3.04 3.49
C GLN A 50 -3.55 2.62 4.77
N ILE A 51 -2.82 3.56 5.38
CA ILE A 51 -2.26 3.45 6.72
C ILE A 51 -2.95 4.47 7.62
N ALA A 52 -3.53 4.00 8.71
CA ALA A 52 -4.07 4.85 9.77
C ALA A 52 -3.21 4.73 11.03
N ILE A 53 -2.79 5.88 11.56
CA ILE A 53 -2.01 5.99 12.80
C ILE A 53 -2.85 6.81 13.78
N THR A 54 -3.32 6.15 14.84
CA THR A 54 -4.02 6.81 15.92
C THR A 54 -3.02 7.21 16.99
N CYS A 55 -2.92 8.51 17.25
CA CYS A 55 -2.10 9.10 18.30
C CYS A 55 -3.01 9.89 19.24
N ASN A 56 -3.14 9.43 20.49
CA ASN A 56 -4.06 10.00 21.47
C ASN A 56 -5.50 10.08 20.90
N ASN A 57 -5.98 11.29 20.60
CA ASN A 57 -7.31 11.55 20.06
C ASN A 57 -7.34 11.87 18.56
N ASN A 58 -6.17 11.90 17.90
CA ASN A 58 -6.07 12.22 16.48
C ASN A 58 -5.75 10.97 15.68
N THR A 59 -6.38 10.82 14.52
CA THR A 59 -6.03 9.77 13.56
C THR A 59 -5.46 10.42 12.30
N ILE A 60 -4.21 10.08 12.00
CA ILE A 60 -3.55 10.47 10.76
C ILE A 60 -3.80 9.34 9.76
N ILE A 61 -4.36 9.67 8.59
CA ILE A 61 -4.61 8.72 7.51
C ILE A 61 -3.73 9.11 6.33
N ASN A 62 -2.93 8.15 5.87
CA ASN A 62 -2.16 8.26 4.64
C ASN A 62 -2.60 7.15 3.68
N HIS A 63 -2.58 7.45 2.39
CA HIS A 63 -3.06 6.53 1.37
C HIS A 63 -2.28 6.69 0.07
N ALA A 64 -2.19 5.61 -0.69
CA ALA A 64 -1.48 5.55 -1.97
C ALA A 64 -2.28 4.70 -2.96
N GLU A 65 -2.51 5.26 -4.14
CA GLU A 65 -3.15 4.57 -5.25
C GLU A 65 -2.11 3.89 -6.13
N PHE A 66 -2.44 2.71 -6.63
CA PHE A 66 -1.57 1.99 -7.55
C PHE A 66 -2.38 1.04 -8.44
N THR A 67 -1.83 0.71 -9.60
CA THR A 67 -2.40 -0.26 -10.54
C THR A 67 -1.46 -1.45 -10.66
N VAL A 68 -2.03 -2.65 -10.64
CA VAL A 68 -1.24 -3.88 -10.81
C VAL A 68 -1.01 -4.11 -12.29
N ILE A 69 0.26 -4.26 -12.65
CA ILE A 69 0.73 -4.47 -14.02
C ILE A 69 1.44 -5.81 -14.13
N ASN A 70 1.37 -6.43 -15.31
CA ASN A 70 2.15 -7.63 -15.57
C ASN A 70 3.60 -7.23 -15.82
N SER A 71 4.53 -7.67 -14.96
CA SER A 71 5.95 -7.37 -15.08
C SER A 71 6.56 -7.87 -16.40
N GLN A 72 6.05 -8.96 -16.96
CA GLN A 72 6.49 -9.50 -18.25
C GLN A 72 6.04 -8.66 -19.45
N SER A 73 4.98 -7.85 -19.30
CA SER A 73 4.52 -6.92 -20.33
C SER A 73 5.34 -5.63 -20.40
N LEU A 74 6.26 -5.41 -19.46
CA LEU A 74 7.06 -4.19 -19.40
C LEU A 74 8.39 -4.40 -20.12
N PRO A 75 8.83 -3.44 -20.94
CA PRO A 75 10.17 -3.50 -21.52
C PRO A 75 11.20 -3.61 -20.39
N LYS A 76 12.14 -4.56 -20.49
CA LYS A 76 13.17 -4.84 -19.46
C LYS A 76 13.97 -3.61 -19.01
N ASN A 77 13.98 -2.54 -19.81
CA ASN A 77 14.74 -1.33 -19.55
C ASN A 77 13.96 -0.23 -18.81
N THR A 78 12.69 -0.47 -18.44
CA THR A 78 11.81 0.59 -17.89
C THR A 78 11.91 0.75 -16.37
N PHE A 79 12.52 -0.22 -15.67
CA PHE A 79 12.68 -0.19 -14.20
C PHE A 79 14.09 0.14 -13.71
N THR A 80 15.00 0.54 -14.60
CA THR A 80 16.39 0.87 -14.24
C THR A 80 16.53 2.20 -13.48
N THR A 81 15.44 2.94 -13.30
CA THR A 81 15.43 4.29 -12.70
C THR A 81 14.86 4.34 -11.29
N ILE A 82 14.56 3.21 -10.63
CA ILE A 82 14.29 3.25 -9.19
C ILE A 82 15.66 3.30 -8.50
N PRO A 83 16.08 4.43 -7.91
CA PRO A 83 17.31 4.46 -7.14
C PRO A 83 17.19 3.40 -6.02
N GLU A 84 18.22 2.58 -5.86
CA GLU A 84 18.29 1.50 -4.87
C GLU A 84 18.00 1.98 -3.42
N SER A 85 18.05 3.29 -3.19
CA SER A 85 17.66 3.93 -1.94
C SER A 85 16.97 5.26 -2.20
N VAL A 86 15.78 5.45 -1.60
CA VAL A 86 15.21 6.78 -1.37
C VAL A 86 15.74 7.23 -0.01
N ASN A 87 16.65 8.21 -0.01
CA ASN A 87 17.07 8.86 1.24
C ASN A 87 15.94 9.77 1.71
N TYR A 88 15.32 9.43 2.84
CA TYR A 88 14.47 10.36 3.57
C TYR A 88 15.37 11.41 4.21
N VAL A 89 15.20 12.67 3.81
CA VAL A 89 15.88 13.85 4.38
C VAL A 89 15.19 14.27 5.66
#